data_AF-A0A2E8IYM0-F1
#
_entry.id   AF-A0A2E8IYM0-F1
#
_cell.length_a   1.000
_cell.length_b   1.000
_cell.length_c   1.000
_cell.angle_alpha   90.00
_cell.angle_beta   90.00
_cell.angle_gamma   90.00
#
_symmetry.space_group_name_H-M   'P 1'
#
loop_
_entity.id
_entity.type
_entity.pdbx_description
1 polymer ?
#
loop_
_entity_poly.entity_id
_entity_poly.type
_entity_poly.pdbx_seq_one_letter_code
_entity_poly.pdbx_strand_id
1 'polypeptide(L)'
;MFADTTETDEDGNETTTTKSQHEAAYQATLDAATAVTNRATRDTKLAETDWHGMSDVTMSSEMTTYRQALRDLPDHSNWPNLEDADWPTKP
;
A
#
# COMPACT_ATOMS: atom_id res chain seq x y z
N MET A 1 -19.73 8.68 -14.29
CA MET A 1 -20.38 8.34 -13.02
C MET A 1 -20.78 6.88 -13.08
N PHE A 2 -20.57 6.11 -12.01
CA PHE A 2 -21.08 4.74 -11.92
C PHE A 2 -22.61 4.76 -11.75
N ALA A 3 -23.26 3.68 -12.19
CA ALA A 3 -24.69 3.46 -12.10
C ALA A 3 -24.95 2.01 -11.67
N ASP A 4 -26.19 1.71 -11.25
CA ASP A 4 -26.58 0.34 -10.97
C ASP A 4 -26.60 -0.48 -12.26
N THR A 5 -26.10 -1.71 -12.21
CA THR A 5 -26.08 -2.65 -13.34
C THR A 5 -26.74 -3.95 -12.93
N THR A 6 -27.70 -4.43 -13.73
CA THR A 6 -28.33 -5.73 -13.55
C THR A 6 -27.89 -6.66 -14.67
N GLU A 7 -27.38 -7.83 -14.31
CA GLU A 7 -27.01 -8.90 -15.24
C GLU A 7 -27.92 -10.09 -14.98
N THR A 8 -28.44 -10.70 -16.05
CA THR A 8 -29.24 -11.92 -15.98
C THR A 8 -28.38 -13.08 -16.46
N ASP A 9 -28.27 -14.14 -15.65
CA ASP A 9 -27.54 -15.35 -16.00
C ASP A 9 -28.31 -16.23 -17.01
N GLU A 10 -27.67 -17.33 -17.47
CA GLU A 10 -28.26 -18.28 -18.42
C GLU A 10 -29.51 -18.99 -17.87
N ASP A 11 -29.66 -19.04 -16.54
CA ASP A 11 -30.81 -19.63 -15.84
C ASP A 11 -31.94 -18.61 -15.57
N GLY A 12 -31.73 -17.34 -15.94
CA GLY A 12 -32.70 -16.27 -15.77
C GLY A 12 -32.64 -15.55 -14.41
N ASN A 13 -31.63 -15.80 -13.58
CA ASN A 13 -31.46 -15.09 -12.32
C ASN A 13 -30.81 -13.72 -12.54
N GLU A 14 -31.40 -12.70 -11.94
CA GLU A 14 -30.88 -11.33 -11.98
C GLU A 14 -29.93 -11.05 -10.81
N THR A 15 -28.76 -10.49 -11.11
CA THR A 15 -27.80 -9.98 -10.13
C THR A 15 -27.60 -8.49 -10.35
N THR A 16 -27.85 -7.69 -9.31
CA THR A 16 -27.65 -6.23 -9.37
C THR A 16 -26.39 -5.83 -8.62
N THR A 17 -25.47 -5.17 -9.32
CA THR A 17 -24.37 -4.44 -8.70
C THR A 17 -24.76 -2.98 -8.57
N THR A 18 -24.82 -2.49 -7.34
CA THR A 18 -25.16 -1.10 -7.04
C THR A 18 -24.01 -0.17 -7.41
N LYS A 19 -24.34 1.10 -7.66
CA LYS A 19 -23.38 2.19 -7.81
C LYS A 19 -22.34 2.22 -6.69
N SER A 20 -22.76 2.02 -5.44
CA SER A 20 -21.85 2.04 -4.30
C SER A 20 -20.86 0.88 -4.35
N GLN A 21 -21.28 -0.31 -4.79
CA GLN A 21 -20.38 -1.45 -4.97
C GLN A 21 -19.38 -1.21 -6.10
N HIS A 22 -19.81 -0.60 -7.21
CA HIS A 22 -18.92 -0.19 -8.29
C HIS A 22 -17.86 0.82 -7.83
N GLU A 23 -18.29 1.84 -7.09
CA GLU A 23 -17.39 2.87 -6.54
C GLU A 23 -16.39 2.26 -5.55
N ALA A 24 -16.85 1.37 -4.66
CA ALA A 24 -15.98 0.67 -3.71
C ALA A 24 -14.97 -0.24 -4.42
N ALA A 25 -15.39 -0.99 -5.44
CA ALA A 25 -14.51 -1.82 -6.24
C ALA A 25 -13.46 -0.98 -6.96
N TYR A 26 -13.87 0.14 -7.58
CA TYR A 26 -12.95 1.06 -8.24
C TYR A 26 -11.94 1.64 -7.25
N GLN A 27 -12.38 2.10 -6.08
CA GLN A 27 -11.49 2.61 -5.05
C GLN A 27 -10.50 1.54 -4.58
N ALA A 28 -10.93 0.29 -4.40
CA ALA A 28 -10.04 -0.81 -4.05
C ALA A 28 -8.97 -1.05 -5.12
N THR A 29 -9.26 -0.85 -6.41
CA THR A 29 -8.25 -0.94 -7.47
C THR A 29 -7.20 0.17 -7.38
N LEU A 30 -7.63 1.39 -7.05
CA LEU A 30 -6.73 2.53 -6.85
C LEU A 30 -5.84 2.31 -5.63
N ASP A 31 -6.44 1.90 -4.51
CA ASP A 31 -5.72 1.60 -3.28
C ASP A 31 -4.69 0.49 -3.49
N ALA A 32 -5.03 -0.56 -4.26
CA ALA A 32 -4.09 -1.62 -4.62
C ALA A 32 -2.92 -1.09 -5.47
N ALA A 33 -3.17 -0.22 -6.44
CA ALA A 33 -2.12 0.39 -7.27
C ALA A 33 -1.20 1.32 -6.44
N THR A 34 -1.79 2.13 -5.54
CA THR A 34 -1.04 2.96 -4.59
C THR A 34 -0.18 2.10 -3.67
N ALA A 35 -0.73 1.00 -3.15
CA ALA A 35 0.00 0.04 -2.31
C ALA A 35 1.23 -0.55 -3.03
N VAL A 36 1.10 -0.92 -4.31
CA VAL A 36 2.22 -1.40 -5.13
C VAL A 36 3.32 -0.34 -5.24
N THR A 37 2.93 0.91 -5.54
CA THR A 37 3.86 2.03 -5.66
C THR A 37 4.60 2.29 -4.34
N ASN A 38 3.88 2.30 -3.22
CA ASN A 38 4.48 2.52 -1.91
C ASN A 38 5.40 1.38 -1.47
N ARG A 39 5.08 0.12 -1.81
CA ARG A 39 6.00 -1.00 -1.59
C ARG A 39 7.31 -0.83 -2.38
N ALA A 40 7.24 -0.40 -3.64
CA ALA A 40 8.44 -0.15 -4.45
C ALA A 40 9.30 1.00 -3.87
N THR A 41 8.67 2.07 -3.39
CA THR A 41 9.35 3.17 -2.72
C THR A 41 10.03 2.72 -1.43
N ARG A 42 9.33 1.94 -0.59
CA ARG A 42 9.88 1.34 0.62
C ARG A 42 11.09 0.45 0.30
N ASP A 43 10.97 -0.41 -0.70
CA ASP A 43 12.03 -1.34 -1.08
C ASP A 43 13.28 -0.58 -1.57
N THR A 44 13.09 0.52 -2.32
CA THR A 44 14.17 1.44 -2.70
C THR A 44 14.87 2.03 -1.46
N LYS A 45 14.12 2.58 -0.50
CA LYS A 45 14.69 3.16 0.74
C LYS A 45 15.44 2.13 1.60
N LEU A 46 14.95 0.89 1.63
CA LEU A 46 15.65 -0.22 2.29
C LEU A 46 16.94 -0.59 1.55
N ALA A 47 16.94 -0.61 0.23
CA ALA A 47 18.13 -0.89 -0.57
C ALA A 47 19.22 0.18 -0.38
N GLU A 48 18.86 1.46 -0.34
CA GLU A 48 19.79 2.58 -0.08
C GLU A 48 20.52 2.49 1.26
N THR A 49 19.95 1.78 2.23
CA THR A 49 20.49 1.62 3.59
C THR A 49 21.00 0.21 3.87
N ASP A 50 21.05 -0.66 2.87
CA ASP A 50 21.35 -2.07 3.08
C ASP A 50 22.78 -2.33 3.55
N TRP A 51 23.72 -1.50 3.11
CA TRP A 51 25.13 -1.55 3.49
C TRP A 51 25.37 -1.41 5.01
N HIS A 52 24.43 -0.84 5.76
CA HIS A 52 24.50 -0.80 7.22
C HIS A 52 24.45 -2.19 7.88
N GLY A 53 23.98 -3.22 7.15
CA GLY A 53 23.95 -4.60 7.62
C GLY A 53 25.22 -5.41 7.36
N MET A 54 26.26 -4.81 6.76
CA MET A 54 27.52 -5.51 6.49
C MET A 54 28.35 -5.68 7.78
N SER A 55 29.19 -6.72 7.85
CA SER A 55 30.00 -7.03 9.04
C SER A 55 30.94 -5.91 9.47
N ASP A 56 31.35 -5.07 8.51
CA ASP A 56 32.29 -3.97 8.72
C ASP A 56 31.62 -2.71 9.29
N VAL A 57 30.28 -2.71 9.38
CA VAL A 57 29.48 -1.57 9.84
C VAL A 57 28.62 -2.00 11.02
N THR A 58 28.77 -1.30 12.14
CA THR A 58 27.79 -1.42 13.24
C THR A 58 26.63 -0.47 12.96
N MET A 59 25.46 -1.03 12.65
CA MET A 59 24.24 -0.25 12.43
C MET A 59 23.80 0.48 13.71
N SER A 60 23.48 1.77 13.60
CA SER A 60 22.95 2.54 14.72
C SER A 60 21.54 2.07 15.11
N SER A 61 21.13 2.37 16.34
CA SER A 61 19.75 2.13 16.79
C SER A 61 18.74 2.94 15.98
N GLU A 62 19.09 4.16 15.59
CA GLU A 62 18.27 5.04 14.74
C GLU A 62 18.07 4.42 13.35
N MET A 63 19.13 3.91 12.71
CA MET A 63 19.03 3.25 11.41
C MET A 63 18.22 1.94 11.49
N THR A 64 18.40 1.17 12.58
CA THR A 64 17.58 -0.01 12.85
C THR A 64 16.10 0.36 12.95
N THR A 65 15.79 1.41 13.71
CA THR A 65 14.41 1.91 13.91
C THR A 65 13.81 2.41 12.59
N TYR A 66 14.56 3.19 11.82
CA TYR A 66 14.16 3.67 10.49
C TYR A 66 13.80 2.51 9.54
N ARG A 67 14.69 1.51 9.43
CA ARG A 67 14.49 0.34 8.56
C ARG A 67 13.33 -0.54 9.03
N GLN A 68 13.03 -0.59 10.33
CA GLN A 68 11.87 -1.30 10.84
C GLN A 68 10.58 -0.54 10.53
N ALA A 69 10.52 0.76 10.79
CA ALA A 69 9.37 1.61 10.47
C ALA A 69 9.00 1.54 8.98
N LEU A 70 9.99 1.49 8.07
CA LEU A 70 9.75 1.26 6.64
C LEU A 70 9.03 -0.08 6.38
N ARG A 71 9.42 -1.16 7.06
CA ARG A 71 8.82 -2.50 6.88
C ARG A 71 7.40 -2.55 7.42
N ASP A 72 7.11 -1.78 8.46
CA ASP A 72 5.82 -1.72 9.14
C ASP A 72 4.80 -0.80 8.44
N LEU A 73 5.20 -0.04 7.40
CA LEU A 73 4.30 0.83 6.63
C LEU A 73 3.00 0.17 6.14
N PRO A 74 2.96 -1.11 5.70
CA PRO A 74 1.71 -1.78 5.31
C PRO A 74 0.68 -1.93 6.44
N ASP A 75 1.13 -1.85 7.69
CA ASP A 75 0.27 -1.91 8.89
C ASP A 75 -0.08 -0.50 9.41
N HIS A 76 0.37 0.57 8.73
CA HIS A 76 0.08 1.95 9.09
C HIS A 76 -1.41 2.27 8.91
N SER A 77 -1.98 3.11 9.77
CA SER A 77 -3.42 3.45 9.73
C SER A 77 -3.85 4.12 8.43
N ASN A 78 -2.93 4.87 7.80
CA ASN A 78 -3.18 5.57 6.53
C ASN A 78 -2.86 4.69 5.32
N TRP A 79 -2.41 3.44 5.52
CA TRP A 79 -2.09 2.58 4.39
C TRP A 79 -3.33 2.30 3.52
N PRO A 80 -3.24 2.37 2.18
CA PRO A 80 -2.05 2.70 1.37
C PRO A 80 -1.91 4.19 1.03
N ASN A 81 -2.86 5.04 1.43
CA ASN A 81 -2.90 6.47 1.13
C ASN A 81 -2.05 7.28 2.12
N LEU A 82 -0.74 7.05 2.08
CA LEU A 82 0.25 7.70 2.95
C LEU A 82 0.51 9.16 2.52
N GLU A 83 0.67 10.04 3.51
CA GLU A 83 1.22 11.38 3.33
C GLU A 83 2.75 11.36 3.46
N ASP A 84 3.42 12.43 3.02
CA ASP A 84 4.88 12.55 3.16
C ASP A 84 5.36 12.43 4.61
N ALA A 85 4.54 12.88 5.57
CA ALA A 85 4.82 12.80 7.00
C ALA A 85 4.70 11.39 7.59
N ASP A 86 4.00 10.48 6.90
CA ASP A 86 3.87 9.08 7.34
C ASP A 86 5.14 8.26 7.06
N TRP A 87 6.02 8.77 6.19
CA TRP A 87 7.30 8.13 5.91
C TRP A 87 8.30 8.42 7.03
N PRO A 88 9.01 7.38 7.55
CA PRO A 88 10.04 7.62 8.54
C PRO A 88 11.15 8.50 7.93
N THR A 89 11.71 9.39 8.73
CA THR A 89 12.84 10.24 8.31
C THR A 89 14.15 9.46 8.47
N LYS A 90 14.98 9.49 7.43
CA LYS A 90 16.29 8.84 7.44
C LYS A 90 17.22 9.55 8.43
N PRO A 91 17.90 8.82 9.34
CA PRO A 91 18.89 9.40 10.25
C PRO A 91 20.19 9.79 9.54
#